data_AF-A0A936CD20-F1
#
_entry.id   AF-A0A936CD20-F1
#
_cell.length_a   1.000
_cell.length_b   1.000
_cell.length_c   1.000
_cell.angle_alpha   90.00
_cell.angle_beta   90.00
_cell.angle_gamma   90.00
#
_symmetry.space_group_name_H-M   'P 1'
#
loop_
_entity.id
_entity.type
_entity.pdbx_description
1 polymer ?
#
loop_
_entity_poly.entity_id
_entity_poly.type
_entity_poly.pdbx_seq_one_letter_code
_entity_poly.pdbx_strand_id
1 'polypeptide(L)'
;MLVPQVESDDPTIQYYYDFSTGEAEFDRAFAALDLEYRWQPVTMASFRDVIDRIPAESRDRRPVVFNLCDGDEINGCPGLSVVRYLDQSGLPYTGADEHFYDITTSKITMKSAFEAACVPTSPWEVIPATAKRVPGIFSRIPAPIILKPAVSAGSMGIGCKNVVSTPRELNEQLATLREGVHGWSLAEGGLFVERFVDGPEFTTFIVGNARAYDQAIVYPAVERVFNRNLPPTERFLSFDRLWEFYEREAPVGAGEDLWQYAPAPAELRERLHDVSWAAYEAVGGTGYGRVDLRMDARTGDLLVLEVNAQCGLSEDENITSIGAVIRFAGTTYAAVVQAILHEALRHAEAQVRLAS
;
A
#
# COMPACT_ATOMS: atom_id res chain seq x y z
N MET A 1 1.21 12.90 15.96
CA MET A 1 1.40 11.91 14.88
C MET A 1 1.49 10.55 15.54
N LEU A 2 0.52 9.67 15.26
CA LEU A 2 0.54 8.29 15.77
C LEU A 2 1.34 7.43 14.82
N VAL A 3 2.27 6.65 15.36
CA VAL A 3 3.20 5.81 14.61
C VAL A 3 3.14 4.40 15.20
N PRO A 4 2.96 3.34 14.39
CA PRO A 4 2.88 1.99 14.93
C PRO A 4 4.25 1.56 15.45
N GLN A 5 4.24 0.91 16.61
CA GLN A 5 5.39 0.28 17.22
C GLN A 5 5.08 -1.19 17.48
N VAL A 6 5.96 -2.07 16.99
CA VAL A 6 5.88 -3.52 17.19
C VAL A 6 6.97 -3.94 18.15
N GLU A 7 6.58 -4.66 19.21
CA GLU A 7 7.53 -5.31 20.11
C GLU A 7 7.85 -6.70 19.56
N SER A 8 9.03 -6.85 18.95
CA SER A 8 9.49 -8.12 18.39
C SER A 8 10.98 -8.31 18.68
N ASP A 9 11.39 -9.55 18.93
CA ASP A 9 12.79 -9.95 19.03
C ASP A 9 13.41 -10.30 17.65
N ASP A 10 12.61 -10.28 16.57
CA ASP A 10 13.06 -10.55 15.20
C ASP A 10 13.68 -9.28 14.57
N PRO A 11 14.97 -9.28 14.21
CA PRO A 11 15.63 -8.11 13.61
C PRO A 11 15.01 -7.63 12.29
N THR A 12 14.42 -8.54 11.52
CA THR A 12 13.72 -8.25 10.25
C THR A 12 12.48 -7.40 10.52
N ILE A 13 11.71 -7.78 11.55
CA ILE A 13 10.51 -7.06 11.96
C ILE A 13 10.88 -5.72 12.59
N GLN A 14 11.94 -5.67 13.41
CA GLN A 14 12.45 -4.42 13.98
C GLN A 14 12.87 -3.43 12.89
N TYR A 15 13.57 -3.89 11.85
CA TYR A 15 13.97 -3.06 10.72
C TYR A 15 12.76 -2.58 9.90
N TYR A 16 11.81 -3.48 9.62
CA TYR A 16 10.60 -3.15 8.86
C TYR A 16 9.75 -2.03 9.51
N TYR A 17 9.73 -1.96 10.85
CA TYR A 17 8.99 -0.95 11.62
C TYR A 17 9.92 0.12 12.24
N ASP A 18 11.11 0.34 11.69
CA ASP A 18 11.98 1.46 12.07
C ASP A 18 11.57 2.74 11.32
N PHE A 19 10.89 3.64 12.03
CA PHE A 19 10.43 4.92 11.49
C PHE A 19 11.40 6.10 11.73
N SER A 20 12.63 5.85 12.20
CA SER A 20 13.59 6.93 12.54
C SER A 20 13.90 7.86 11.37
N THR A 21 14.06 7.33 10.17
CA THR A 21 14.27 8.13 8.95
C THR A 21 13.03 8.97 8.64
N GLY A 22 11.84 8.36 8.74
CA GLY A 22 10.56 9.04 8.52
C GLY A 22 10.30 10.18 9.52
N GLU A 23 10.67 10.01 10.79
CA GLU A 23 10.54 11.06 11.81
C GLU A 23 11.28 12.34 11.39
N ALA A 24 12.51 12.21 10.90
CA ALA A 24 13.32 13.34 10.44
C ALA A 24 12.74 14.02 9.18
N GLU A 25 12.11 13.26 8.28
CA GLU A 25 11.40 13.81 7.11
C GLU A 25 10.18 14.63 7.54
N PHE A 26 9.39 14.11 8.50
CA PHE A 26 8.26 14.84 9.06
C PHE A 26 8.70 16.08 9.86
N ASP A 27 9.82 16.04 10.58
CA ASP A 27 10.39 17.22 11.26
C ASP A 27 10.56 18.38 10.26
N ARG A 28 11.16 18.09 9.10
CA ARG A 28 11.36 19.07 8.03
C ARG A 28 10.04 19.57 7.44
N ALA A 29 9.11 18.66 7.18
CA ALA A 29 7.81 19.02 6.61
C ALA A 29 6.99 19.91 7.55
N PHE A 30 6.87 19.53 8.84
CA PHE A 30 6.11 20.30 9.82
C PHE A 30 6.78 21.64 10.15
N ALA A 31 8.11 21.70 10.19
CA ALA A 31 8.83 22.97 10.31
C ALA A 31 8.57 23.91 9.12
N ALA A 32 8.54 23.39 7.89
CA ALA A 32 8.22 24.17 6.70
C ALA A 32 6.75 24.68 6.68
N LEU A 33 5.85 23.99 7.37
CA LEU A 33 4.44 24.36 7.51
C LEU A 33 4.15 25.26 8.73
N ASP A 34 5.15 25.54 9.57
CA ASP A 34 4.98 26.24 10.86
C ASP A 34 3.92 25.55 11.76
N LEU A 35 3.93 24.22 11.77
CA LEU A 35 3.01 23.39 12.56
C LEU A 35 3.74 22.70 13.70
N GLU A 36 3.25 22.90 14.93
CA GLU A 36 3.69 22.11 16.06
C GLU A 36 3.10 20.70 15.99
N TYR A 37 3.94 19.69 16.21
CA TYR A 37 3.51 18.31 16.30
C TYR A 37 4.27 17.55 17.39
N ARG A 38 3.75 16.38 17.73
CA ARG A 38 4.38 15.43 18.64
C ARG A 38 4.42 14.06 17.99
N TRP A 39 5.60 13.46 17.92
CA TRP A 39 5.80 12.07 17.55
C TRP A 39 5.33 11.17 18.71
N GLN A 40 4.42 10.24 18.42
CA GLN A 40 3.78 9.40 19.43
C GLN A 40 3.75 7.95 18.94
N PRO A 41 4.79 7.15 19.27
CA PRO A 41 4.76 5.71 19.06
C PRO A 41 3.62 5.09 19.87
N VAL A 42 2.90 4.15 19.25
CA VAL A 42 1.81 3.40 19.90
C VAL A 42 1.94 1.91 19.64
N THR A 43 1.54 1.11 20.62
CA THR A 43 1.44 -0.35 20.54
C THR A 43 -0.03 -0.76 20.69
N MET A 44 -0.35 -2.03 20.44
CA MET A 44 -1.70 -2.57 20.67
C MET A 44 -2.18 -2.42 22.13
N ALA A 45 -1.24 -2.30 23.08
CA ALA A 45 -1.54 -2.10 24.49
C ALA A 45 -1.73 -0.63 24.89
N SER A 46 -1.20 0.33 24.10
CA SER A 46 -1.08 1.74 24.52
C SER A 46 -1.86 2.74 23.66
N PHE A 47 -2.29 2.37 22.45
CA PHE A 47 -2.89 3.33 21.52
C PHE A 47 -4.14 4.03 22.09
N ARG A 48 -4.98 3.32 22.87
CA ARG A 48 -6.19 3.89 23.49
C ARG A 48 -5.84 4.98 24.50
N ASP A 49 -4.96 4.67 25.45
CA ASP A 49 -4.50 5.61 26.48
C ASP A 49 -3.81 6.84 25.86
N VAL A 50 -3.08 6.65 24.76
CA VAL A 50 -2.47 7.76 24.03
C VAL A 50 -3.53 8.65 23.40
N ILE A 51 -4.50 8.08 22.69
CA ILE A 51 -5.59 8.81 22.03
C ILE A 51 -6.45 9.58 23.04
N ASP A 52 -6.82 8.96 24.16
CA ASP A 52 -7.68 9.56 25.20
C ASP A 52 -7.06 10.79 25.86
N ARG A 53 -5.73 10.88 25.90
CA ARG A 53 -5.02 12.05 26.45
C ARG A 53 -4.95 13.23 25.50
N ILE A 54 -5.13 13.03 24.18
CA ILE A 54 -4.96 14.07 23.17
C ILE A 54 -5.82 15.32 23.45
N PRO A 55 -7.15 15.22 23.73
CA PRO A 55 -7.96 16.40 24.02
C PRO A 55 -7.44 17.21 25.22
N ALA A 56 -7.08 16.51 26.31
CA ALA A 56 -6.59 17.16 27.53
C ALA A 56 -5.21 17.81 27.35
N GLU A 57 -4.32 17.16 26.58
CA GLU A 57 -2.98 17.67 26.29
C GLU A 57 -3.00 18.85 25.29
N SER A 58 -4.03 18.96 24.47
CA SER A 58 -4.16 19.98 23.42
C SER A 58 -4.60 21.36 23.91
N ARG A 59 -5.07 21.46 25.17
CA ARG A 59 -5.50 22.71 25.82
C ARG A 59 -6.49 23.52 24.97
N ASP A 60 -6.10 24.70 24.51
CA ASP A 60 -6.89 25.66 23.72
C ASP A 60 -6.75 25.47 22.20
N ARG A 61 -5.98 24.46 21.76
CA ARG A 61 -5.74 24.16 20.35
C ARG A 61 -6.68 23.07 19.84
N ARG A 62 -6.98 23.07 18.53
CA ARG A 62 -7.72 21.99 17.85
C ARG A 62 -6.72 20.88 17.46
N PRO A 63 -6.76 19.69 18.10
CA PRO A 63 -5.92 18.58 17.68
C PRO A 63 -6.35 18.00 16.35
N VAL A 64 -5.38 17.55 15.56
CA VAL A 64 -5.55 16.69 14.39
C VAL A 64 -4.56 15.55 14.52
N VAL A 65 -5.05 14.32 14.39
CA VAL A 65 -4.22 13.12 14.45
C VAL A 65 -3.69 12.81 13.06
N PHE A 66 -2.42 13.07 12.82
CA PHE A 66 -1.73 12.45 11.68
C PHE A 66 -1.49 10.98 12.01
N ASN A 67 -2.23 10.06 11.37
CA ASN A 67 -2.19 8.63 11.62
C ASN A 67 -1.29 7.93 10.58
N LEU A 68 -0.25 7.25 11.05
CA LEU A 68 0.65 6.41 10.24
C LEU A 68 0.51 4.91 10.58
N CYS A 69 -0.47 4.54 11.41
CA CYS A 69 -0.72 3.14 11.76
C CYS A 69 -1.34 2.41 10.56
N ASP A 70 -0.56 1.53 9.93
CA ASP A 70 -0.87 0.71 8.75
C ASP A 70 -0.76 -0.81 9.02
N GLY A 71 -0.73 -1.19 10.30
CA GLY A 71 -0.53 -2.56 10.76
C GLY A 71 -1.72 -3.51 10.61
N ASP A 72 -1.53 -4.69 11.18
CA ASP A 72 -2.51 -5.79 11.26
C ASP A 72 -2.52 -6.34 12.70
N GLU A 73 -3.72 -6.43 13.28
CA GLU A 73 -3.97 -6.94 14.62
C GLU A 73 -3.53 -8.40 14.83
N ILE A 74 -3.60 -9.24 13.80
CA ILE A 74 -3.17 -10.64 13.86
C ILE A 74 -1.68 -10.72 14.18
N ASN A 75 -0.90 -9.79 13.62
CA ASN A 75 0.54 -9.68 13.84
C ASN A 75 0.90 -8.69 14.97
N GLY A 76 -0.08 -8.19 15.73
CA GLY A 76 0.14 -7.30 16.87
C GLY A 76 0.61 -5.89 16.49
N CYS A 77 0.48 -5.50 15.22
CA CYS A 77 0.84 -4.16 14.75
C CYS A 77 -0.39 -3.25 14.73
N PRO A 78 -0.36 -2.06 15.34
CA PRO A 78 -1.50 -1.15 15.33
C PRO A 78 -1.90 -0.73 13.92
N GLY A 79 -3.18 -0.93 13.58
CA GLY A 79 -3.76 -0.57 12.29
C GLY A 79 -5.23 -0.20 12.42
N LEU A 80 -6.12 -1.08 11.97
CA LEU A 80 -7.57 -0.87 11.94
C LEU A 80 -8.18 -0.51 13.30
N SER A 81 -7.66 -1.07 14.40
CA SER A 81 -8.09 -0.80 15.76
C SER A 81 -7.84 0.64 16.18
N VAL A 82 -6.77 1.25 15.64
CA VAL A 82 -6.47 2.66 15.84
C VAL A 82 -7.50 3.51 15.09
N VAL A 83 -7.79 3.18 13.82
CA VAL A 83 -8.81 3.86 13.02
C VAL A 83 -10.18 3.84 13.70
N ARG A 84 -10.65 2.64 14.08
CA ARG A 84 -11.93 2.47 14.81
C ARG A 84 -12.00 3.27 16.10
N TYR A 85 -10.88 3.38 16.82
CA TYR A 85 -10.86 4.14 18.07
C TYR A 85 -10.81 5.65 17.83
N LEU A 86 -10.12 6.10 16.78
CA LEU A 86 -10.15 7.50 16.35
C LEU A 86 -11.57 7.92 15.95
N ASP A 87 -12.30 7.08 15.20
CA ASP A 87 -13.72 7.31 14.88
C ASP A 87 -14.57 7.47 16.16
N GLN A 88 -14.38 6.60 17.14
CA GLN A 88 -15.09 6.68 18.43
C GLN A 88 -14.74 7.93 19.25
N SER A 89 -13.50 8.40 19.14
CA SER A 89 -13.02 9.58 19.88
C SER A 89 -13.55 10.91 19.32
N GLY A 90 -14.00 10.93 18.06
CA GLY A 90 -14.40 12.14 17.35
C GLY A 90 -13.24 13.10 17.02
N LEU A 91 -11.98 12.67 17.20
CA LEU A 91 -10.81 13.44 16.80
C LEU A 91 -10.69 13.45 15.27
N PRO A 92 -10.43 14.59 14.61
CA PRO A 92 -10.05 14.61 13.20
C PRO A 92 -8.75 13.82 13.00
N TYR A 93 -8.70 12.94 12.01
CA TYR A 93 -7.50 12.16 11.69
C TYR A 93 -7.26 12.01 10.19
N THR A 94 -6.00 11.78 9.81
CA THR A 94 -5.57 11.59 8.42
C THR A 94 -5.67 10.14 7.98
N GLY A 95 -5.77 9.93 6.67
CA GLY A 95 -5.69 8.60 6.05
C GLY A 95 -7.03 7.90 5.95
N ALA A 96 -6.99 6.58 5.93
CA ALA A 96 -8.14 5.75 5.65
C ALA A 96 -9.15 5.70 6.80
N ASP A 97 -10.43 5.69 6.44
CA ASP A 97 -11.52 5.27 7.33
C ASP A 97 -11.56 3.73 7.44
N GLU A 98 -12.42 3.20 8.33
CA GLU A 98 -12.57 1.76 8.54
C GLU A 98 -12.88 1.00 7.23
N HIS A 99 -13.77 1.54 6.40
CA HIS A 99 -14.18 0.85 5.17
C HIS A 99 -13.04 0.76 4.17
N PHE A 100 -12.36 1.88 3.90
CA PHE A 100 -11.26 1.93 2.95
C PHE A 100 -10.08 1.07 3.42
N TYR A 101 -9.79 1.05 4.72
CA TYR A 101 -8.78 0.18 5.31
C TYR A 101 -9.14 -1.30 5.12
N ASP A 102 -10.35 -1.72 5.49
CA ASP A 102 -10.78 -3.11 5.44
C ASP A 102 -10.83 -3.66 4.01
N ILE A 103 -11.43 -2.90 3.09
CA ILE A 103 -11.61 -3.36 1.71
C ILE A 103 -10.29 -3.47 0.95
N THR A 104 -9.27 -2.67 1.33
CA THR A 104 -7.94 -2.70 0.71
C THR A 104 -6.95 -3.64 1.40
N THR A 105 -7.25 -4.11 2.61
CA THR A 105 -6.39 -5.09 3.32
C THR A 105 -6.31 -6.42 2.59
N SER A 106 -7.42 -6.92 2.04
CA SER A 106 -7.45 -8.16 1.26
C SER A 106 -7.51 -7.88 -0.24
N LYS A 107 -6.49 -8.35 -0.96
CA LYS A 107 -6.42 -8.30 -2.44
C LYS A 107 -7.60 -9.02 -3.10
N ILE A 108 -8.19 -10.03 -2.45
CA ILE A 108 -9.39 -10.72 -2.96
C ILE A 108 -10.61 -9.79 -2.90
N THR A 109 -10.85 -9.17 -1.75
CA THR A 109 -11.98 -8.25 -1.56
C THR A 109 -11.83 -7.03 -2.48
N MET A 110 -10.62 -6.48 -2.53
CA MET A 110 -10.27 -5.35 -3.37
C MET A 110 -10.51 -5.63 -4.87
N LYS A 111 -10.04 -6.78 -5.39
CA LYS A 111 -10.27 -7.17 -6.78
C LYS A 111 -11.74 -7.41 -7.09
N SER A 112 -12.49 -7.98 -6.14
CA SER A 112 -13.95 -8.12 -6.27
C SER A 112 -14.64 -6.75 -6.40
N ALA A 113 -14.17 -5.73 -5.65
CA ALA A 113 -14.65 -4.36 -5.76
C ALA A 113 -14.30 -3.74 -7.13
N PHE A 114 -13.08 -3.97 -7.62
CA PHE A 114 -12.69 -3.54 -8.97
C PHE A 114 -13.60 -4.14 -10.05
N GLU A 115 -13.84 -5.45 -10.01
CA GLU A 115 -14.73 -6.12 -10.98
C GLU A 115 -16.16 -5.61 -10.91
N ALA A 116 -16.70 -5.41 -9.69
CA ALA A 116 -18.04 -4.84 -9.50
C ALA A 116 -18.16 -3.41 -10.07
N ALA A 117 -17.08 -2.63 -10.00
CA ALA A 117 -17.00 -1.27 -10.55
C ALA A 117 -16.51 -1.20 -12.00
N CYS A 118 -16.29 -2.35 -12.66
CA CYS A 118 -15.70 -2.42 -14.01
C CYS A 118 -14.31 -1.77 -14.13
N VAL A 119 -13.56 -1.70 -13.02
CA VAL A 119 -12.16 -1.28 -13.01
C VAL A 119 -11.29 -2.43 -13.53
N PRO A 120 -10.42 -2.19 -14.53
CA PRO A 120 -9.65 -3.26 -15.14
C PRO A 120 -8.62 -3.84 -14.17
N THR A 121 -8.63 -5.15 -14.00
CA THR A 121 -7.64 -5.90 -13.22
C THR A 121 -7.31 -7.24 -13.90
N SER A 122 -6.15 -7.83 -13.60
CA SER A 122 -5.74 -9.13 -14.15
C SER A 122 -6.73 -10.23 -13.77
N PRO A 123 -7.05 -11.16 -14.69
CA PRO A 123 -7.83 -12.35 -14.36
C PRO A 123 -7.22 -13.09 -13.17
N TRP A 124 -8.06 -13.45 -12.19
CA TRP A 124 -7.64 -14.00 -10.91
C TRP A 124 -8.61 -15.07 -10.40
N GLU A 125 -8.13 -15.93 -9.50
CA GLU A 125 -8.93 -16.99 -8.88
C GLU A 125 -8.46 -17.24 -7.44
N VAL A 126 -9.40 -17.36 -6.50
CA VAL A 126 -9.12 -17.73 -5.11
C VAL A 126 -8.71 -19.19 -5.02
N ILE A 127 -7.66 -19.47 -4.26
CA ILE A 127 -7.24 -20.84 -3.94
C ILE A 127 -8.04 -21.32 -2.73
N PRO A 128 -8.80 -22.42 -2.84
CA PRO A 128 -9.55 -22.94 -1.69
C PRO A 128 -8.60 -23.30 -0.54
N ALA A 129 -8.97 -22.92 0.70
CA ALA A 129 -8.11 -23.03 1.88
C ALA A 129 -7.53 -24.44 2.09
N THR A 130 -8.30 -25.49 1.78
CA THR A 130 -7.89 -26.91 1.94
C THR A 130 -7.25 -27.52 0.69
N ALA A 131 -7.25 -26.82 -0.45
CA ALA A 131 -6.81 -27.38 -1.72
C ALA A 131 -5.29 -27.55 -1.76
N LYS A 132 -4.79 -28.78 -1.88
CA LYS A 132 -3.33 -29.03 -2.09
C LYS A 132 -2.89 -28.88 -3.55
N ARG A 133 -3.85 -28.84 -4.47
CA ARG A 133 -3.67 -28.73 -5.91
C ARG A 133 -4.82 -27.92 -6.49
N VAL A 134 -4.57 -27.30 -7.64
CA VAL A 134 -5.57 -26.47 -8.33
C VAL A 134 -5.70 -26.95 -9.78
N PRO A 135 -6.40 -28.09 -10.03
CA PRO A 135 -6.48 -28.66 -11.37
C PRO A 135 -7.10 -27.70 -12.39
N GLY A 136 -6.53 -27.68 -13.60
CA GLY A 136 -7.05 -26.90 -14.72
C GLY A 136 -6.86 -25.39 -14.61
N ILE A 137 -6.13 -24.88 -13.62
CA ILE A 137 -5.92 -23.43 -13.44
C ILE A 137 -5.33 -22.76 -14.69
N PHE A 138 -4.33 -23.38 -15.32
CA PHE A 138 -3.69 -22.87 -16.54
C PHE A 138 -4.59 -22.93 -17.79
N SER A 139 -5.73 -23.63 -17.73
CA SER A 139 -6.75 -23.59 -18.78
C SER A 139 -7.71 -22.42 -18.60
N ARG A 140 -7.82 -21.87 -17.38
CA ARG A 140 -8.68 -20.73 -17.03
C ARG A 140 -7.91 -19.41 -17.03
N ILE A 141 -6.68 -19.42 -16.51
CA ILE A 141 -5.78 -18.27 -16.45
C ILE A 141 -4.49 -18.62 -17.20
N PRO A 142 -4.16 -17.95 -18.31
CA PRO A 142 -2.93 -18.23 -19.06
C PRO A 142 -1.67 -18.02 -18.23
N ALA A 143 -0.69 -18.90 -18.43
CA ALA A 143 0.64 -18.76 -17.84
C ALA A 143 1.43 -17.57 -18.44
N PRO A 144 2.38 -16.97 -17.70
CA PRO A 144 2.64 -17.24 -16.28
C PRO A 144 1.55 -16.64 -15.37
N ILE A 145 1.31 -17.28 -14.23
CA ILE A 145 0.48 -16.76 -13.15
C ILE A 145 1.35 -16.45 -11.94
N ILE A 146 0.92 -15.52 -11.09
CA ILE A 146 1.58 -15.24 -9.81
C ILE A 146 0.67 -15.67 -8.65
N LEU A 147 1.20 -16.50 -7.75
CA LEU A 147 0.51 -16.94 -6.54
C LEU A 147 0.82 -15.96 -5.39
N LYS A 148 -0.21 -15.43 -4.73
CA LYS A 148 -0.06 -14.38 -3.72
C LYS A 148 -0.87 -14.67 -2.46
N PRO A 149 -0.37 -14.30 -1.26
CA PRO A 149 -1.22 -14.05 -0.10
C PRO A 149 -2.26 -12.98 -0.42
N ALA A 150 -3.48 -13.16 0.06
CA ALA A 150 -4.53 -12.15 -0.09
C ALA A 150 -4.30 -10.96 0.84
N VAL A 151 -3.79 -11.21 2.05
CA VAL A 151 -3.44 -10.21 3.06
C VAL A 151 -1.95 -10.26 3.29
N SER A 152 -1.24 -9.26 2.77
CA SER A 152 0.18 -9.02 3.05
C SER A 152 0.58 -7.61 2.61
N ALA A 153 1.62 -7.08 3.26
CA ALA A 153 2.23 -5.78 2.96
C ALA A 153 3.71 -5.95 2.59
N GLY A 154 4.29 -4.95 1.93
CA GLY A 154 5.74 -4.89 1.64
C GLY A 154 6.29 -6.10 0.89
N SER A 155 5.48 -6.73 0.03
CA SER A 155 5.81 -7.98 -0.69
C SER A 155 6.04 -9.20 0.19
N MET A 156 5.66 -9.18 1.47
CA MET A 156 5.77 -10.35 2.35
C MET A 156 5.08 -11.57 1.73
N GLY A 157 5.81 -12.69 1.61
CA GLY A 157 5.36 -13.90 0.92
C GLY A 157 5.40 -13.87 -0.60
N ILE A 158 5.98 -12.83 -1.20
CA ILE A 158 6.10 -12.68 -2.65
C ILE A 158 7.58 -12.72 -3.03
N GLY A 159 7.96 -13.73 -3.82
CA GLY A 159 9.28 -13.90 -4.39
C GLY A 159 9.22 -14.37 -5.85
N CYS A 160 10.37 -14.51 -6.50
CA CYS A 160 10.47 -14.94 -7.90
C CYS A 160 9.80 -16.30 -8.15
N LYS A 161 9.82 -17.21 -7.16
CA LYS A 161 9.15 -18.52 -7.23
C LYS A 161 7.62 -18.45 -7.16
N ASN A 162 7.05 -17.29 -6.84
CA ASN A 162 5.61 -17.08 -6.89
C ASN A 162 5.09 -16.97 -8.33
N VAL A 163 5.96 -16.62 -9.29
CA VAL A 163 5.60 -16.61 -10.71
C VAL A 163 5.79 -18.00 -11.28
N VAL A 164 4.67 -18.68 -11.55
CA VAL A 164 4.63 -20.10 -11.92
C VAL A 164 3.99 -20.30 -13.30
N SER A 165 4.53 -21.26 -14.04
CA SER A 165 4.09 -21.63 -15.39
C SER A 165 3.61 -23.09 -15.49
N THR A 166 3.86 -23.90 -14.45
CA THR A 166 3.46 -25.31 -14.44
C THR A 166 2.66 -25.69 -13.18
N PRO A 167 1.79 -26.72 -13.25
CA PRO A 167 1.10 -27.24 -12.08
C PRO A 167 2.03 -27.70 -10.96
N ARG A 168 3.25 -28.15 -11.31
CA ARG A 168 4.25 -28.57 -10.33
C ARG A 168 4.75 -27.39 -9.53
N GLU A 169 5.22 -26.34 -10.20
CA GLU A 169 5.69 -25.09 -9.57
C GLU A 169 4.61 -24.49 -8.67
N LEU A 170 3.36 -24.44 -9.15
CA LEU A 170 2.24 -23.93 -8.36
C LEU A 170 2.04 -24.72 -7.06
N ASN A 171 2.07 -26.06 -7.12
CA ASN A 171 1.86 -26.89 -5.94
C ASN A 171 3.02 -26.78 -4.94
N GLU A 172 4.26 -26.67 -5.43
CA GLU A 172 5.45 -26.48 -4.59
C GLU A 172 5.36 -25.14 -3.85
N GLN A 173 5.07 -24.05 -4.57
CA GLN A 173 4.96 -22.72 -3.97
C GLN A 173 3.76 -22.59 -3.02
N LEU A 174 2.63 -23.24 -3.35
CA LEU A 174 1.47 -23.28 -2.47
C LEU A 174 1.77 -23.97 -1.12
N ALA A 175 2.63 -24.98 -1.12
CA ALA A 175 3.09 -25.59 0.14
C ALA A 175 3.94 -24.60 0.95
N THR A 176 4.90 -23.92 0.31
CA THR A 176 5.76 -22.92 0.96
C THR A 176 4.97 -21.77 1.59
N LEU A 177 3.97 -21.20 0.89
CA LEU A 177 3.18 -20.09 1.47
C LEU A 177 2.34 -20.50 2.66
N ARG A 178 1.93 -21.77 2.76
CA ARG A 178 1.16 -22.30 3.88
C ARG A 178 2.00 -22.56 5.12
N GLU A 179 3.31 -22.74 4.98
CA GLU A 179 4.23 -22.85 6.11
C GLU A 179 4.44 -21.49 6.80
N GLY A 180 4.12 -20.39 6.12
CA GLY A 180 4.37 -19.04 6.60
C GLY A 180 5.78 -18.55 6.30
N VAL A 181 6.07 -17.30 6.65
CA VAL A 181 7.37 -16.65 6.45
C VAL A 181 7.68 -15.83 7.70
N HIS A 182 8.88 -15.98 8.29
CA HIS A 182 9.28 -15.30 9.54
C HIS A 182 8.25 -15.42 10.68
N GLY A 183 7.59 -16.58 10.81
CA GLY A 183 6.55 -16.81 11.83
C GLY A 183 5.19 -16.16 11.52
N TRP A 184 5.06 -15.42 10.42
CA TRP A 184 3.80 -14.81 9.99
C TRP A 184 2.95 -15.80 9.20
N SER A 185 1.66 -15.86 9.56
CA SER A 185 0.66 -16.71 8.91
C SER A 185 0.07 -16.01 7.69
N LEU A 186 0.62 -16.28 6.50
CA LEU A 186 0.22 -15.61 5.25
C LEU A 186 -1.00 -16.25 4.58
N ALA A 187 -1.39 -17.45 5.01
CA ALA A 187 -2.49 -18.20 4.40
C ALA A 187 -3.85 -17.96 5.08
N GLU A 188 -3.88 -17.37 6.27
CA GLU A 188 -5.12 -17.13 7.03
C GLU A 188 -6.08 -16.17 6.34
N GLY A 189 -5.55 -15.09 5.75
CA GLY A 189 -6.33 -14.15 4.93
C GLY A 189 -6.75 -14.70 3.57
N GLY A 190 -6.31 -15.93 3.22
CA GLY A 190 -6.54 -16.56 1.94
C GLY A 190 -5.35 -16.44 0.98
N LEU A 191 -5.35 -17.29 -0.05
CA LEU A 191 -4.37 -17.27 -1.13
C LEU A 191 -5.13 -17.14 -2.45
N PHE A 192 -4.55 -16.46 -3.43
CA PHE A 192 -5.12 -16.35 -4.77
C PHE A 192 -4.02 -16.40 -5.83
N VAL A 193 -4.41 -16.73 -7.05
CA VAL A 193 -3.56 -16.59 -8.23
C VAL A 193 -4.13 -15.55 -9.15
N GLU A 194 -3.26 -14.87 -9.87
CA GLU A 194 -3.66 -14.00 -10.98
C GLU A 194 -2.70 -14.13 -12.14
N ARG A 195 -3.15 -13.75 -13.34
CA ARG A 195 -2.27 -13.66 -14.50
C ARG A 195 -1.13 -12.68 -14.19
N PHE A 196 0.11 -13.12 -14.39
CA PHE A 196 1.24 -12.22 -14.30
C PHE A 196 1.22 -11.25 -15.49
N VAL A 197 1.18 -9.95 -15.21
CA VAL A 197 1.16 -8.90 -16.22
C VAL A 197 2.61 -8.50 -16.51
N ASP A 198 3.09 -8.86 -17.70
CA ASP A 198 4.37 -8.39 -18.23
C ASP A 198 4.19 -7.02 -18.89
N GLY A 199 5.04 -6.07 -18.51
CA GLY A 199 5.06 -4.71 -19.02
C GLY A 199 5.38 -3.65 -17.95
N PRO A 200 5.32 -2.37 -18.32
CA PRO A 200 5.63 -1.25 -17.43
C PRO A 200 4.73 -1.21 -16.19
N GLU A 201 5.29 -0.79 -15.07
CA GLU A 201 4.59 -0.62 -13.79
C GLU A 201 4.52 0.86 -13.43
N PHE A 202 3.33 1.29 -13.03
CA PHE A 202 3.04 2.67 -12.71
C PHE A 202 2.46 2.79 -11.30
N THR A 203 2.76 3.90 -10.65
CA THR A 203 2.21 4.27 -9.36
C THR A 203 1.58 5.66 -9.45
N THR A 204 0.35 5.78 -8.97
CA THR A 204 -0.36 7.04 -8.78
C THR A 204 -0.62 7.27 -7.29
N PHE A 205 -0.32 8.46 -6.79
CA PHE A 205 -0.70 8.86 -5.43
C PHE A 205 -1.97 9.72 -5.47
N ILE A 206 -2.88 9.51 -4.53
CA ILE A 206 -4.15 10.24 -4.43
C ILE A 206 -4.33 10.73 -3.00
N VAL A 207 -4.73 12.00 -2.86
CA VAL A 207 -5.21 12.58 -1.60
C VAL A 207 -6.62 13.12 -1.82
N GLY A 208 -7.60 12.60 -1.11
CA GLY A 208 -8.98 13.06 -1.23
C GLY A 208 -10.00 12.04 -0.71
N ASN A 209 -11.27 12.27 -1.08
CA ASN A 209 -12.37 11.37 -0.79
C ASN A 209 -13.03 10.93 -2.10
N ALA A 210 -13.31 9.64 -2.25
CA ALA A 210 -13.96 9.05 -3.41
C ALA A 210 -15.30 9.72 -3.77
N ARG A 211 -15.97 10.35 -2.79
CA ARG A 211 -17.25 11.05 -2.98
C ARG A 211 -17.11 12.52 -3.38
N ALA A 212 -15.88 13.05 -3.47
CA ALA A 212 -15.58 14.46 -3.72
C ALA A 212 -14.39 14.62 -4.67
N TYR A 213 -14.53 14.14 -5.91
CA TYR A 213 -13.48 14.20 -6.93
C TYR A 213 -12.94 15.62 -7.17
N ASP A 214 -13.81 16.62 -7.15
CA ASP A 214 -13.47 18.04 -7.35
C ASP A 214 -12.54 18.61 -6.26
N GLN A 215 -12.42 17.92 -5.13
CA GLN A 215 -11.58 18.27 -3.99
C GLN A 215 -10.38 17.34 -3.81
N ALA A 216 -10.29 16.30 -4.64
CA ALA A 216 -9.21 15.34 -4.64
C ALA A 216 -8.02 15.84 -5.46
N ILE A 217 -6.83 15.37 -5.09
CA ILE A 217 -5.59 15.58 -5.82
C ILE A 217 -5.13 14.21 -6.31
N VAL A 218 -5.16 14.02 -7.62
CA VAL A 218 -4.56 12.86 -8.30
C VAL A 218 -3.22 13.29 -8.85
N TYR A 219 -2.13 12.82 -8.24
CA TYR A 219 -0.79 13.20 -8.66
C TYR A 219 -0.39 12.52 -9.99
N PRO A 220 0.50 13.12 -10.80
CA PRO A 220 1.02 12.46 -11.99
C PRO A 220 1.64 11.09 -11.65
N ALA A 221 1.27 10.08 -12.43
CA ALA A 221 1.82 8.74 -12.26
C ALA A 221 3.33 8.71 -12.56
N VAL A 222 4.05 7.87 -11.83
CA VAL A 222 5.46 7.58 -12.06
C VAL A 222 5.63 6.15 -12.53
N GLU A 223 6.61 5.91 -13.40
CA GLU A 223 6.98 4.57 -13.86
C GLU A 223 8.08 4.01 -12.95
N ARG A 224 7.89 2.77 -12.47
CA ARG A 224 8.95 1.97 -11.88
C ARG A 224 9.64 1.18 -13.00
N VAL A 225 10.81 1.65 -13.41
CA VAL A 225 11.60 1.04 -14.48
C VAL A 225 12.53 -0.01 -13.88
N PHE A 226 12.12 -1.28 -13.94
CA PHE A 226 12.94 -2.40 -13.49
C PHE A 226 14.19 -2.58 -14.35
N ASN A 227 15.25 -3.12 -13.72
CA ASN A 227 16.49 -3.42 -14.39
C ASN A 227 16.26 -4.38 -15.58
N ARG A 228 16.76 -3.98 -16.75
CA ARG A 228 16.55 -4.69 -18.03
C ARG A 228 17.26 -6.04 -18.09
N ASN A 229 18.27 -6.25 -17.26
CA ASN A 229 19.01 -7.51 -17.14
C ASN A 229 18.18 -8.62 -16.49
N LEU A 230 17.10 -8.26 -15.78
CA LEU A 230 16.19 -9.23 -15.18
C LEU A 230 15.29 -9.89 -16.24
N PRO A 231 14.98 -11.19 -16.07
CA PRO A 231 13.92 -11.85 -16.82
C PRO A 231 12.57 -11.11 -16.64
N PRO A 232 11.70 -11.04 -17.67
CA PRO A 232 10.39 -10.40 -17.53
C PRO A 232 9.57 -10.91 -16.34
N THR A 233 9.65 -12.21 -16.05
CA THR A 233 8.99 -12.87 -14.90
C THR A 233 9.59 -12.53 -13.54
N GLU A 234 10.66 -11.73 -13.49
CA GLU A 234 11.34 -11.30 -12.26
C GLU A 234 11.36 -9.77 -12.11
N ARG A 235 10.77 -9.02 -13.05
CA ARG A 235 10.67 -7.56 -13.00
C ARG A 235 9.48 -7.14 -12.15
N PHE A 236 9.58 -7.33 -10.84
CA PHE A 236 8.64 -6.88 -9.82
C PHE A 236 9.37 -6.79 -8.47
N LEU A 237 8.74 -6.18 -7.47
CA LEU A 237 9.29 -6.11 -6.11
C LEU A 237 9.04 -7.43 -5.36
N SER A 238 10.02 -8.33 -5.32
CA SER A 238 10.03 -9.45 -4.38
C SER A 238 10.50 -9.00 -3.00
N PHE A 239 10.06 -9.69 -1.94
CA PHE A 239 10.40 -9.35 -0.55
C PHE A 239 11.91 -9.20 -0.34
N ASP A 240 12.67 -10.25 -0.67
CA ASP A 240 14.11 -10.31 -0.46
C ASP A 240 14.88 -9.20 -1.19
N ARG A 241 14.42 -8.80 -2.39
CA ARG A 241 15.07 -7.77 -3.19
C ARG A 241 14.60 -6.36 -2.83
N LEU A 242 13.37 -6.20 -2.33
CA LEU A 242 12.84 -4.93 -1.85
C LEU A 242 13.51 -4.51 -0.55
N TRP A 243 13.69 -5.45 0.38
CA TRP A 243 14.25 -5.21 1.71
C TRP A 243 15.72 -5.59 1.84
N GLU A 244 16.35 -5.99 0.73
CA GLU A 244 17.77 -6.35 0.65
C GLU A 244 18.23 -7.45 1.63
N PHE A 245 17.32 -8.33 2.06
CA PHE A 245 17.66 -9.46 2.95
C PHE A 245 18.40 -10.58 2.22
N TYR A 246 18.04 -10.83 0.94
CA TYR A 246 18.67 -11.83 0.07
C TYR A 246 18.82 -13.24 0.69
N GLU A 247 17.83 -13.71 1.44
CA GLU A 247 17.84 -15.05 2.06
C GLU A 247 17.63 -16.18 1.04
N ARG A 248 16.80 -15.91 0.02
CA ARG A 248 16.29 -16.85 -0.98
C ARG A 248 16.55 -16.37 -2.41
N GLU A 249 16.73 -15.06 -2.59
CA GLU A 249 16.99 -14.43 -3.89
C GLU A 249 18.34 -13.71 -3.90
N ALA A 250 18.88 -13.50 -5.10
CA ALA A 250 20.10 -12.73 -5.31
C ALA A 250 19.79 -11.30 -5.75
N PRO A 251 20.69 -10.33 -5.47
CA PRO A 251 20.65 -9.01 -6.08
C PRO A 251 20.82 -9.12 -7.60
N VAL A 252 20.43 -8.07 -8.34
CA VAL A 252 20.53 -8.07 -9.81
C VAL A 252 21.99 -8.17 -10.28
N GLY A 253 22.87 -7.41 -9.63
CA GLY A 253 24.30 -7.35 -9.90
C GLY A 253 24.99 -6.42 -8.91
N ALA A 254 26.32 -6.49 -8.82
CA ALA A 254 27.06 -5.63 -7.91
C ALA A 254 26.96 -4.15 -8.34
N GLY A 255 26.32 -3.32 -7.51
CA GLY A 255 26.12 -1.89 -7.79
C GLY A 255 25.06 -1.60 -8.86
N GLU A 256 24.20 -2.56 -9.19
CA GLU A 256 23.06 -2.34 -10.08
C GLU A 256 21.77 -2.23 -9.25
N ASP A 257 21.04 -1.13 -9.47
CA ASP A 257 19.74 -0.94 -8.83
C ASP A 257 18.70 -1.92 -9.40
N LEU A 258 17.80 -2.40 -8.54
CA LEU A 258 16.68 -3.27 -8.95
C LEU A 258 15.67 -2.51 -9.83
N TRP A 259 15.44 -1.24 -9.53
CA TRP A 259 14.60 -0.33 -10.28
C TRP A 259 15.11 1.11 -10.18
N GLN A 260 14.61 1.96 -11.06
CA GLN A 260 14.68 3.42 -10.95
C GLN A 260 13.32 4.01 -11.28
N TYR A 261 13.06 5.25 -10.89
CA TYR A 261 11.83 5.95 -11.26
C TYR A 261 12.03 6.87 -12.46
N ALA A 262 11.00 6.91 -13.31
CA ALA A 262 10.89 7.81 -14.45
C ALA A 262 9.50 8.45 -14.48
N PRO A 263 9.31 9.61 -15.13
CA PRO A 263 7.96 10.12 -15.37
C PRO A 263 7.21 9.14 -16.29
N ALA A 264 5.93 8.89 -16.02
CA ALA A 264 5.12 8.09 -16.93
C ALA A 264 5.03 8.76 -18.33
N PRO A 265 4.94 7.99 -19.43
CA PRO A 265 4.80 8.53 -20.77
C PRO A 265 3.62 9.51 -20.89
N ALA A 266 3.85 10.65 -21.54
CA ALA A 266 2.90 11.76 -21.57
C ALA A 266 1.55 11.39 -22.23
N GLU A 267 1.57 10.42 -23.14
CA GLU A 267 0.41 9.84 -23.82
C GLU A 267 -0.43 8.91 -22.93
N LEU A 268 0.12 8.41 -21.83
CA LEU A 268 -0.61 7.57 -20.87
C LEU A 268 -1.22 8.37 -19.71
N ARG A 269 -0.85 9.64 -19.56
CA ARG A 269 -1.23 10.49 -18.42
C ARG A 269 -2.73 10.50 -18.10
N GLU A 270 -3.58 10.76 -19.09
CA GLU A 270 -5.04 10.78 -18.89
C GLU A 270 -5.56 9.38 -18.54
N ARG A 271 -5.10 8.34 -19.24
CA ARG A 271 -5.51 6.95 -18.99
C ARG A 271 -5.10 6.47 -17.59
N LEU A 272 -3.89 6.82 -17.15
CA LEU A 272 -3.39 6.48 -15.81
C LEU A 272 -4.17 7.22 -14.74
N HIS A 273 -4.43 8.52 -14.94
CA HIS A 273 -5.27 9.30 -14.06
C HIS A 273 -6.67 8.67 -13.91
N ASP A 274 -7.36 8.40 -15.01
CA ASP A 274 -8.74 7.93 -14.99
C ASP A 274 -8.87 6.53 -14.38
N VAL A 275 -7.99 5.60 -14.74
CA VAL A 275 -8.00 4.25 -14.17
C VAL A 275 -7.62 4.28 -12.69
N SER A 276 -6.68 5.15 -12.29
CA SER A 276 -6.28 5.29 -10.89
C SER A 276 -7.40 5.89 -10.04
N TRP A 277 -8.09 6.91 -10.54
CA TRP A 277 -9.25 7.47 -9.86
C TRP A 277 -10.39 6.45 -9.75
N ALA A 278 -10.72 5.75 -10.84
CA ALA A 278 -11.77 4.73 -10.82
C ALA A 278 -11.44 3.60 -9.84
N ALA A 279 -10.18 3.19 -9.74
CA ALA A 279 -9.74 2.21 -8.75
C ALA A 279 -9.91 2.71 -7.31
N TYR A 280 -9.51 3.96 -7.04
CA TYR A 280 -9.65 4.59 -5.73
C TYR A 280 -11.12 4.77 -5.33
N GLU A 281 -11.97 5.16 -6.27
CA GLU A 281 -13.42 5.27 -6.08
C GLU A 281 -14.08 3.91 -5.81
N ALA A 282 -13.69 2.86 -6.55
CA ALA A 282 -14.24 1.51 -6.42
C ALA A 282 -14.06 0.90 -5.01
N VAL A 283 -13.01 1.35 -4.30
CA VAL A 283 -12.71 0.92 -2.92
C VAL A 283 -13.11 1.96 -1.88
N GLY A 284 -13.88 2.98 -2.26
CA GLY A 284 -14.36 4.01 -1.35
C GLY A 284 -13.24 4.83 -0.71
N GLY A 285 -12.17 5.11 -1.45
CA GLY A 285 -10.96 5.76 -0.96
C GLY A 285 -11.22 7.03 -0.13
N THR A 286 -10.60 7.10 1.04
CA THR A 286 -10.68 8.23 1.98
C THR A 286 -9.28 8.63 2.44
N GLY A 287 -9.03 9.94 2.55
CA GLY A 287 -7.77 10.49 3.05
C GLY A 287 -6.68 10.46 1.97
N TYR A 288 -5.89 9.39 1.93
CA TYR A 288 -4.86 9.20 0.92
C TYR A 288 -4.59 7.73 0.62
N GLY A 289 -4.05 7.45 -0.57
CA GLY A 289 -3.66 6.11 -0.95
C GLY A 289 -2.83 6.06 -2.23
N ARG A 290 -2.22 4.90 -2.46
CA ARG A 290 -1.37 4.62 -3.63
C ARG A 290 -2.02 3.58 -4.52
N VAL A 291 -2.23 3.91 -5.79
CA VAL A 291 -2.72 2.97 -6.80
C VAL A 291 -1.56 2.47 -7.63
N ASP A 292 -1.36 1.15 -7.64
CA ASP A 292 -0.33 0.49 -8.43
C ASP A 292 -0.96 -0.24 -9.62
N LEU A 293 -0.40 -0.03 -10.81
CA LEU A 293 -0.93 -0.54 -12.07
C LEU A 293 0.19 -1.15 -12.90
N ARG A 294 -0.17 -2.08 -13.79
CA ARG A 294 0.71 -2.50 -14.89
C ARG A 294 0.02 -2.32 -16.22
N MET A 295 0.78 -1.91 -17.22
CA MET A 295 0.33 -1.96 -18.61
C MET A 295 0.73 -3.29 -19.22
N ASP A 296 -0.23 -4.05 -19.73
CA ASP A 296 0.06 -5.27 -20.47
C ASP A 296 0.80 -4.93 -21.77
N ALA A 297 2.05 -5.41 -21.91
CA ALA A 297 2.89 -5.07 -23.05
C ALA A 297 2.33 -5.55 -24.40
N ARG A 298 1.40 -6.51 -24.39
CA ARG A 298 0.81 -7.08 -25.61
C ARG A 298 -0.45 -6.34 -26.04
N THR A 299 -1.31 -5.97 -25.10
CA THR A 299 -2.60 -5.33 -25.40
C THR A 299 -2.57 -3.82 -25.22
N GLY A 300 -1.67 -3.31 -24.39
CA GLY A 300 -1.62 -1.91 -23.98
C GLY A 300 -2.66 -1.57 -22.90
N ASP A 301 -3.35 -2.56 -22.32
CA ASP A 301 -4.35 -2.35 -21.28
C ASP A 301 -3.69 -2.01 -19.94
N LEU A 302 -4.23 -1.01 -19.24
CA LEU A 302 -3.85 -0.70 -17.87
C LEU A 302 -4.66 -1.59 -16.92
N LEU A 303 -3.97 -2.37 -16.11
CA LEU A 303 -4.54 -3.32 -15.16
C LEU A 303 -4.11 -2.92 -13.75
N VAL A 304 -5.10 -2.63 -12.90
CA VAL A 304 -4.87 -2.26 -11.50
C VAL A 304 -4.40 -3.50 -10.74
N LEU A 305 -3.26 -3.37 -10.07
CA LEU A 305 -2.73 -4.40 -9.20
C LEU A 305 -3.39 -4.31 -7.82
N GLU A 306 -3.32 -3.12 -7.22
CA GLU A 306 -3.84 -2.85 -5.89
C GLU A 306 -3.99 -1.34 -5.62
N VAL A 307 -4.85 -1.01 -4.67
CA VAL A 307 -4.92 0.29 -4.01
C VAL A 307 -4.45 0.09 -2.57
N ASN A 308 -3.41 0.81 -2.17
CA ASN A 308 -2.84 0.74 -0.83
C ASN A 308 -3.37 1.94 -0.03
N ALA A 309 -4.29 1.68 0.89
CA ALA A 309 -4.64 2.62 1.94
C ALA A 309 -3.43 2.84 2.87
N GLN A 310 -3.32 4.03 3.46
CA GLN A 310 -2.28 4.36 4.44
C GLN A 310 -0.85 4.00 3.98
N CYS A 311 -0.56 4.17 2.68
CA CYS A 311 0.74 3.79 2.12
C CYS A 311 1.89 4.58 2.76
N GLY A 312 3.06 3.95 2.88
CA GLY A 312 4.27 4.61 3.40
C GLY A 312 4.55 5.95 2.70
N LEU A 313 4.75 6.98 3.51
CA LEU A 313 5.11 8.34 3.08
C LEU A 313 6.60 8.56 3.32
N SER A 314 7.28 9.12 2.32
CA SER A 314 8.69 9.52 2.43
C SER A 314 9.00 10.56 1.37
N GLU A 315 10.00 11.41 1.64
CA GLU A 315 10.54 12.37 0.67
C GLU A 315 11.75 11.82 -0.11
N ASP A 316 12.16 10.57 0.11
CA ASP A 316 13.22 9.95 -0.69
C ASP A 316 12.74 9.74 -2.14
N GLU A 317 13.18 10.64 -3.00
CA GLU A 317 12.79 10.75 -4.40
C GLU A 317 13.31 9.63 -5.31
N ASN A 318 14.27 8.83 -4.85
CA ASN A 318 14.92 7.79 -5.65
C ASN A 318 14.49 6.39 -5.24
N ILE A 319 14.21 6.17 -3.95
CA ILE A 319 13.91 4.85 -3.41
C ILE A 319 12.39 4.62 -3.32
N THR A 320 11.63 5.62 -2.85
CA THR A 320 10.20 5.45 -2.59
C THR A 320 9.33 5.95 -3.74
N SER A 321 8.21 5.27 -3.97
CA SER A 321 7.28 5.69 -5.02
C SER A 321 6.65 7.05 -4.71
N ILE A 322 6.41 7.38 -3.43
CA ILE A 322 5.83 8.66 -3.03
C ILE A 322 6.84 9.81 -3.21
N GLY A 323 8.11 9.62 -2.83
CA GLY A 323 9.16 10.58 -3.13
C GLY A 323 9.32 10.80 -4.64
N ALA A 324 9.30 9.74 -5.44
CA ALA A 324 9.34 9.87 -6.89
C ALA A 324 8.14 10.66 -7.44
N VAL A 325 6.92 10.40 -6.91
CA VAL A 325 5.73 11.18 -7.26
C VAL A 325 5.92 12.66 -6.90
N ILE A 326 6.46 12.97 -5.72
CA ILE A 326 6.74 14.36 -5.29
C ILE A 326 7.67 15.06 -6.27
N ARG A 327 8.78 14.41 -6.62
CA ARG A 327 9.77 14.91 -7.57
C ARG A 327 9.16 15.19 -8.94
N PHE A 328 8.47 14.21 -9.53
CA PHE A 328 7.94 14.34 -10.88
C PHE A 328 6.67 15.19 -10.97
N ALA A 329 5.95 15.38 -9.86
CA ALA A 329 4.88 16.36 -9.76
C ALA A 329 5.40 17.80 -9.60
N GLY A 330 6.68 17.98 -9.28
CA GLY A 330 7.25 19.31 -8.99
C GLY A 330 6.67 19.94 -7.73
N THR A 331 6.29 19.12 -6.74
CA THR A 331 5.76 19.56 -5.45
C THR A 331 6.79 19.32 -4.34
N THR A 332 6.44 19.64 -3.09
CA THR A 332 7.27 19.36 -1.91
C THR A 332 6.59 18.36 -0.98
N TYR A 333 7.37 17.67 -0.16
CA TYR A 333 6.82 16.78 0.86
C TYR A 333 5.92 17.54 1.85
N ALA A 334 6.32 18.76 2.25
CA ALA A 334 5.49 19.64 3.06
C ALA A 334 4.13 19.95 2.42
N ALA A 335 4.07 20.18 1.10
CA ALA A 335 2.81 20.41 0.40
C ALA A 335 1.92 19.16 0.38
N VAL A 336 2.51 17.96 0.25
CA VAL A 336 1.79 16.69 0.36
C VAL A 336 1.21 16.50 1.77
N VAL A 337 2.02 16.71 2.82
CA VAL A 337 1.59 16.64 4.22
C VAL A 337 0.45 17.62 4.49
N GLN A 338 0.55 18.86 3.97
CA GLN A 338 -0.51 19.86 4.08
C GLN A 338 -1.80 19.41 3.38
N ALA A 339 -1.71 18.83 2.18
CA ALA A 339 -2.88 18.32 1.46
C ALA A 339 -3.61 17.23 2.27
N ILE A 340 -2.85 16.30 2.86
CA ILE A 340 -3.39 15.22 3.71
C ILE A 340 -4.07 15.78 4.96
N LEU A 341 -3.46 16.77 5.63
CA LEU A 341 -4.05 17.44 6.79
C LEU A 341 -5.34 18.20 6.43
N HIS A 342 -5.36 18.89 5.30
CA HIS A 342 -6.55 19.58 4.81
C HIS A 342 -7.68 18.61 4.48
N GLU A 343 -7.39 17.44 3.94
CA GLU A 343 -8.40 16.41 3.70
C GLU A 343 -8.98 15.87 5.01
N ALA A 344 -8.14 15.58 6.02
CA ALA A 344 -8.61 15.16 7.34
C ALA A 344 -9.59 16.15 7.99
N LEU A 345 -9.26 17.45 7.90
CA LEU A 345 -10.12 18.51 8.43
C LEU A 345 -11.46 18.62 7.68
N ARG A 346 -11.43 18.51 6.35
CA ARG A 346 -12.64 18.49 5.50
C ARG A 346 -13.53 17.30 5.85
N HIS A 347 -12.95 16.12 5.97
CA HIS A 347 -13.67 14.90 6.33
C HIS A 347 -14.38 15.05 7.68
N ALA A 348 -13.67 15.54 8.70
CA ALA A 348 -14.25 15.78 10.03
C ALA A 348 -15.39 16.80 10.00
N GLU A 349 -15.27 17.88 9.21
CA GLU A 349 -16.34 18.87 9.04
C GLU A 349 -17.57 18.29 8.33
N ALA A 350 -17.39 17.41 7.35
CA ALA A 350 -18.48 16.72 6.68
C ALA A 350 -19.23 15.77 7.62
N GLN A 351 -18.51 15.03 8.47
CA GLN A 351 -19.12 14.15 9.47
C GLN A 351 -19.97 14.93 10.48
N VAL A 352 -19.50 16.07 10.97
CA VAL A 352 -20.26 16.93 11.89
C VAL A 352 -21.56 17.42 11.24
N ARG A 353 -21.52 17.84 9.97
CA ARG A 353 -22.72 18.28 9.23
C ARG A 353 -23.75 17.19 9.01
N LEU A 354 -23.34 15.92 8.90
CA LEU A 354 -24.26 14.79 8.78
C LEU A 354 -24.91 14.41 10.11
N ALA A 355 -24.28 14.76 11.24
CA ALA A 355 -24.77 14.46 12.59
C ALA A 355 -25.66 15.57 13.18
N SER A 356 -25.63 16.79 12.62
CA SER A 356 -26.48 17.94 12.97
C SER A 356 -27.77 17.98 12.16
#